data_AF-A0A349SB47-F1
#
_entry.id   AF-A0A349SB47-F1
#
_cell.length_a   1.000
_cell.length_b   1.000
_cell.length_c   1.000
_cell.angle_alpha   90.00
_cell.angle_beta   90.00
_cell.angle_gamma   90.00
#
_symmetry.space_group_name_H-M   'P 1'
#
loop_
_entity.id
_entity.type
_entity.pdbx_description
1 polymer ?
#
loop_
_entity_poly.entity_id
_entity_poly.type
_entity_poly.pdbx_seq_one_letter_code
_entity_poly.pdbx_strand_id
1 'polypeptide(L)'
;MSGQCACIFPNTWTTIPANDPAFEQTATIMINKDAKLQSFLPHMHFRGKYMRFYADYPDGTQEELINIAQYNYAWQLSYTYEEPKFVPAGTKITAVGAFDNSAQNPANPDPERDVPWGQQSWDEMFFGAVNWKYIDQGGD
;
A
#
# COMPACT_ATOMS: atom_id res chain seq x y z
N MET A 1 11.59 -14.09 -9.20
CA MET A 1 11.01 -12.80 -8.72
C MET A 1 10.28 -13.08 -7.42
N SER A 2 10.44 -12.21 -6.43
CA SER A 2 9.77 -12.31 -5.13
C SER A 2 8.85 -11.10 -4.96
N GLY A 3 7.81 -11.25 -4.15
CA GLY A 3 6.91 -10.17 -3.82
C GLY A 3 6.10 -10.51 -2.59
N GLN A 4 5.72 -9.48 -1.85
CA GLN A 4 4.83 -9.59 -0.71
C GLN A 4 3.96 -8.34 -0.67
N CYS A 5 2.80 -8.47 -0.06
CA CYS A 5 1.92 -7.35 0.16
C CYS A 5 1.98 -6.87 1.61
N ALA A 6 2.17 -5.55 1.78
CA ALA A 6 1.75 -4.83 2.96
C ALA A 6 0.22 -4.66 2.89
N CYS A 7 -0.48 -5.76 3.18
CA CYS A 7 -1.92 -5.89 3.03
C CYS A 7 -2.61 -5.90 4.40
N ILE A 8 -3.79 -5.30 4.49
CA ILE A 8 -4.69 -5.47 5.63
C ILE A 8 -5.84 -6.39 5.18
N PHE A 9 -6.01 -7.49 5.93
CA PHE A 9 -7.05 -8.49 5.72
C PHE A 9 -8.16 -8.34 6.78
N PRO A 10 -9.31 -9.02 6.63
CA PRO A 10 -10.47 -8.84 7.52
C PRO A 10 -10.16 -8.93 9.02
N ASN A 11 -9.22 -9.79 9.41
CA ASN A 11 -8.85 -10.03 10.79
C ASN A 11 -8.02 -8.90 11.43
N THR A 12 -7.44 -8.02 10.62
CA THR A 12 -6.63 -6.88 11.06
C THR A 12 -7.20 -5.54 10.58
N TRP A 13 -8.39 -5.56 9.97
CA TRP A 13 -9.06 -4.37 9.46
C TRP A 13 -9.62 -3.53 10.59
N THR A 14 -9.43 -2.22 10.50
CA THR A 14 -10.20 -1.26 11.29
C THR A 14 -11.28 -0.66 10.42
N THR A 15 -12.54 -0.79 10.84
CA THR A 15 -13.69 -0.22 10.15
C THR A 15 -13.50 1.27 9.93
N ILE A 16 -13.67 1.73 8.68
CA ILE A 16 -13.60 3.15 8.34
C ILE A 16 -14.90 3.79 8.83
N PRO A 17 -14.84 4.80 9.72
CA PRO A 17 -16.03 5.47 10.21
C PRO A 17 -16.78 6.20 9.11
N ALA A 18 -18.11 6.28 9.24
CA ALA A 18 -18.93 7.19 8.46
C ALA A 18 -18.36 8.61 8.47
N ASN A 19 -18.43 9.29 7.32
CA ASN A 19 -18.05 10.68 7.12
C ASN A 19 -16.57 11.06 7.37
N ASP A 20 -15.68 10.10 7.67
CA ASP A 20 -14.25 10.40 7.84
C ASP A 20 -13.62 10.76 6.48
N PRO A 21 -13.07 11.97 6.32
CA PRO A 21 -12.52 12.42 5.04
C PRO A 21 -11.12 11.87 4.74
N ALA A 22 -10.43 11.26 5.71
CA ALA A 22 -9.04 10.83 5.53
C ALA A 22 -8.63 9.76 6.56
N PHE A 23 -9.42 8.69 6.67
CA PHE A 23 -9.14 7.61 7.59
C PHE A 23 -7.90 6.84 7.14
N GLU A 24 -6.83 6.88 7.94
CA GLU A 24 -5.56 6.25 7.59
C GLU A 24 -5.44 4.83 8.15
N GLN A 25 -4.89 3.93 7.33
CA GLN A 25 -4.41 2.63 7.78
C GLN A 25 -2.99 2.37 7.28
N THR A 26 -2.26 1.50 7.97
CA THR A 26 -0.88 1.17 7.63
C THR A 26 -0.62 -0.33 7.74
N ALA A 27 0.28 -0.83 6.88
CA ALA A 27 0.80 -2.18 6.96
C ALA A 27 2.29 -2.19 6.62
N THR A 28 3.03 -3.11 7.21
CA THR A 28 4.49 -3.22 7.04
C THR A 28 4.89 -4.64 6.66
N ILE A 29 5.85 -4.76 5.75
CA ILE A 29 6.57 -6.01 5.42
C ILE A 29 8.06 -5.83 5.66
N MET A 30 8.80 -6.93 5.75
CA MET A 30 10.26 -6.91 5.91
C MET A 30 10.93 -7.64 4.75
N ILE A 31 11.98 -7.02 4.20
CA ILE A 31 12.82 -7.61 3.17
C ILE A 31 13.97 -8.35 3.85
N ASN A 32 13.97 -9.68 3.80
CA ASN A 32 14.85 -10.51 4.63
C ASN A 32 16.28 -10.70 4.10
N LYS A 33 16.54 -10.32 2.85
CA LYS A 33 17.86 -10.41 2.19
C LYS A 33 18.06 -9.19 1.32
N ASP A 34 19.31 -8.87 1.01
CA ASP A 34 19.63 -7.80 0.07
C ASP A 34 18.85 -7.97 -1.24
N ALA A 35 18.19 -6.91 -1.65
CA ALA A 35 17.23 -6.95 -2.75
C ALA A 35 17.28 -5.70 -3.62
N LYS A 36 16.73 -5.85 -4.82
CA LYS A 36 16.40 -4.74 -5.71
C LYS A 36 14.88 -4.63 -5.82
N LEU A 37 14.30 -3.60 -5.23
CA LEU A 37 12.89 -3.24 -5.41
C LEU A 37 12.61 -2.95 -6.89
N GLN A 38 11.53 -3.52 -7.42
CA GLN A 38 11.14 -3.41 -8.82
C GLN A 38 9.93 -2.50 -8.98
N SER A 39 8.87 -2.75 -8.22
CA SER A 39 7.61 -2.01 -8.38
C SER A 39 6.72 -2.03 -7.15
N PHE A 40 5.77 -1.10 -7.14
CA PHE A 40 4.69 -0.97 -6.18
C PHE A 40 3.34 -1.05 -6.91
N LEU A 41 2.42 -1.85 -6.39
CA LEU A 41 1.06 -1.94 -6.90
C LEU A 41 0.08 -1.57 -5.76
N PRO A 42 -0.37 -0.31 -5.71
CA PRO A 42 -1.36 0.13 -4.74
C PRO A 42 -2.77 -0.29 -5.17
N HIS A 43 -3.54 -0.85 -4.25
CA HIS A 43 -4.93 -1.22 -4.48
C HIS A 43 -5.82 -0.85 -3.28
N MET A 44 -6.86 -0.06 -3.57
CA MET A 44 -7.96 0.35 -2.70
C MET A 44 -9.22 0.50 -3.57
N HIS A 45 -10.41 0.44 -2.98
CA HIS A 45 -11.66 0.62 -3.72
C HIS A 45 -12.06 2.12 -3.78
N PHE A 46 -13.37 2.41 -3.83
CA PHE A 46 -13.92 3.72 -4.15
C PHE A 46 -13.45 4.85 -3.22
N ARG A 47 -13.09 4.53 -1.98
CA ARG A 47 -12.70 5.52 -0.99
C ARG A 47 -11.20 5.74 -0.95
N GLY A 48 -10.40 4.99 -1.70
CA GLY A 48 -8.95 5.20 -1.76
C GLY A 48 -8.58 6.65 -2.13
N LYS A 49 -7.88 7.35 -1.22
CA LYS A 49 -7.51 8.77 -1.36
C LYS A 49 -6.04 8.93 -1.78
N TYR A 50 -5.14 8.25 -1.08
CA TYR A 50 -3.72 8.19 -1.40
C TYR A 50 -3.10 6.89 -0.88
N MET A 51 -1.95 6.52 -1.45
CA MET A 51 -1.07 5.51 -0.85
C MET A 51 0.40 5.93 -1.01
N ARG A 52 1.17 5.75 0.05
CA ARG A 52 2.60 6.06 0.14
C ARG A 52 3.35 4.84 0.64
N PHE A 53 4.60 4.72 0.21
CA PHE A 53 5.48 3.65 0.66
C PHE A 53 6.76 4.25 1.22
N TYR A 54 7.16 3.74 2.38
CA TYR A 54 8.37 4.14 3.09
C TYR A 54 9.31 2.94 3.24
N ALA A 55 10.61 3.18 3.19
CA ALA A 55 11.63 2.24 3.62
C ALA A 55 12.25 2.70 4.94
N ASP A 56 12.12 1.89 5.98
CA ASP A 56 12.92 2.01 7.20
C ASP A 56 14.14 1.09 7.07
N TYR A 57 15.32 1.68 6.99
CA TYR A 57 16.57 0.96 6.79
C TYR A 57 17.16 0.44 8.11
N PRO A 58 17.97 -0.64 8.07
CA PRO A 58 18.59 -1.21 9.27
C PRO A 58 19.54 -0.25 10.01
N ASP A 59 20.06 0.78 9.33
CA ASP A 59 20.92 1.81 9.92
C ASP A 59 20.13 2.89 10.67
N GLY A 60 18.80 2.80 10.68
CA GLY A 60 17.88 3.73 11.34
C GLY A 60 17.44 4.90 10.45
N THR A 61 17.90 4.99 9.20
CA THR A 61 17.41 5.99 8.25
C THR A 61 16.05 5.60 7.67
N GLN A 62 15.29 6.59 7.22
CA GLN A 62 14.00 6.39 6.56
C GLN A 62 13.97 7.14 5.22
N GLU A 63 13.32 6.55 4.23
CA GLU A 63 13.11 7.15 2.91
C GLU A 63 11.66 6.97 2.44
N GLU A 64 11.08 8.02 1.85
CA GLU A 64 9.84 7.91 1.09
C GLU A 64 10.15 7.38 -0.33
N LEU A 65 9.62 6.21 -0.66
CA LEU A 65 9.91 5.51 -1.91
C LEU A 65 9.03 5.99 -3.06
N ILE A 66 7.73 6.16 -2.78
CA ILE A 66 6.74 6.65 -3.74
C ILE A 66 5.54 7.25 -3.01
N ASN A 67 4.97 8.30 -3.59
CA ASN A 67 3.77 8.97 -3.12
C ASN A 67 2.71 9.03 -4.24
N ILE A 68 1.69 8.16 -4.16
CA ILE A 68 0.51 8.20 -5.02
C ILE A 68 -0.53 9.13 -4.37
N ALA A 69 -0.31 10.43 -4.51
CA ALA A 69 -1.02 11.47 -3.74
C ALA A 69 -2.50 11.66 -4.11
N GLN A 70 -2.87 11.40 -5.37
CA GLN A 70 -4.25 11.41 -5.86
C GLN A 70 -4.58 10.04 -6.39
N TYR A 71 -4.81 9.10 -5.48
CA TYR A 71 -5.15 7.74 -5.87
C TYR A 71 -6.46 7.75 -6.66
N ASN A 72 -6.50 6.99 -7.75
CA ASN A 72 -7.69 6.81 -8.55
C ASN A 72 -7.98 5.31 -8.63
N TYR A 73 -9.11 4.89 -8.07
CA TYR A 73 -9.53 3.48 -8.07
C TYR A 73 -9.70 2.91 -9.49
N ALA A 74 -9.89 3.73 -10.51
CA ALA A 74 -9.94 3.31 -11.91
C ALA A 74 -8.53 3.12 -12.53
N TRP A 75 -7.47 3.56 -11.84
CA TRP A 75 -6.07 3.47 -12.27
C TRP A 75 -5.26 2.62 -11.28
N GLN A 76 -5.42 1.31 -11.38
CA GLN A 76 -4.75 0.34 -10.48
C GLN A 76 -3.54 -0.30 -11.15
N LEU A 77 -2.56 0.52 -11.55
CA LEU A 77 -1.38 0.06 -12.26
C LEU A 77 -0.16 -0.08 -11.34
N SER A 78 0.78 -0.91 -11.77
CA SER A 78 2.08 -1.06 -11.12
C SER A 78 2.97 0.12 -11.46
N TYR A 79 3.48 0.81 -10.44
CA TYR A 79 4.51 1.83 -10.56
C TYR A 79 5.87 1.15 -10.49
N THR A 80 6.57 1.13 -11.62
CA THR A 80 7.82 0.35 -11.80
C THR A 80 9.00 1.31 -11.85
N TYR A 81 10.06 1.00 -11.09
CA TYR A 81 11.30 1.75 -11.17
C TYR A 81 11.91 1.63 -12.58
N GLU A 82 12.40 2.74 -13.11
CA GLU A 82 13.27 2.72 -14.30
C GLU A 82 14.56 1.95 -13.99
N GLU A 83 15.20 2.29 -12.87
CA GLU A 83 16.36 1.59 -12.34
C GLU A 83 16.01 0.94 -10.99
N PRO A 84 16.03 -0.40 -10.87
CA PRO A 84 15.65 -1.08 -9.63
C PRO A 84 16.46 -0.62 -8.41
N LYS A 85 15.76 -0.28 -7.34
CA LYS A 85 16.37 0.29 -6.12
C LYS A 85 16.92 -0.78 -5.20
N PHE A 86 18.22 -0.70 -4.88
CA PHE A 86 18.82 -1.54 -3.84
C PHE A 86 18.23 -1.22 -2.46
N VAL A 87 17.93 -2.26 -1.69
CA VAL A 87 17.63 -2.19 -0.26
C VAL A 87 18.36 -3.32 0.48
N PRO A 88 19.01 -3.03 1.62
CA PRO A 88 19.70 -4.06 2.41
C PRO A 88 18.70 -4.99 3.13
N ALA A 89 19.16 -6.18 3.48
CA ALA A 89 18.45 -7.11 4.35
C ALA A 89 18.03 -6.41 5.66
N GLY A 90 16.80 -6.68 6.12
CA GLY A 90 16.21 -6.06 7.30
C GLY A 90 15.46 -4.75 7.02
N THR A 91 15.48 -4.24 5.78
CA THR A 91 14.67 -3.08 5.39
C THR A 91 13.19 -3.40 5.59
N LYS A 92 12.47 -2.52 6.30
CA LYS A 92 11.02 -2.60 6.43
C LYS A 92 10.37 -1.70 5.39
N ILE A 93 9.39 -2.22 4.68
CA ILE A 93 8.59 -1.44 3.74
C ILE A 93 7.22 -1.23 4.35
N THR A 94 6.87 0.03 4.59
CA THR A 94 5.59 0.42 5.20
C THR A 94 4.72 1.10 4.15
N ALA A 95 3.54 0.54 3.91
CA ALA A 95 2.49 1.18 3.13
C ALA A 95 1.57 1.98 4.06
N VAL A 96 1.36 3.26 3.74
CA VAL A 96 0.43 4.16 4.43
C VAL A 96 -0.60 4.61 3.41
N GLY A 97 -1.87 4.46 3.70
CA GLY A 97 -2.93 4.88 2.78
C GLY A 97 -4.16 5.36 3.53
N ALA A 98 -4.86 6.30 2.92
CA ALA A 98 -6.05 6.90 3.50
C ALA A 98 -7.28 6.67 2.64
N PHE A 99 -8.43 6.63 3.33
CA PHE A 99 -9.74 6.50 2.75
C PHE A 99 -10.57 7.78 2.98
N ASP A 100 -11.23 8.26 1.94
CA ASP A 100 -12.18 9.37 2.00
C ASP A 100 -13.60 8.81 1.97
N ASN A 101 -14.16 8.59 3.16
CA ASN A 101 -15.55 8.19 3.38
C ASN A 101 -16.48 9.40 3.59
N SER A 102 -16.06 10.61 3.20
CA SER A 102 -16.91 11.80 3.27
C SER A 102 -17.83 11.91 2.05
N ALA A 103 -18.83 12.78 2.16
CA ALA A 103 -19.70 13.16 1.03
C ALA A 103 -18.97 13.96 -0.07
N GLN A 104 -17.73 14.41 0.16
CA GLN A 104 -16.95 15.15 -0.84
C GLN A 104 -16.25 14.23 -1.84
N ASN A 105 -16.11 12.94 -1.53
CA ASN A 105 -15.59 11.96 -2.47
C ASN A 105 -16.70 11.54 -3.46
N PRO A 106 -16.63 11.93 -4.75
CA PRO A 106 -17.68 11.61 -5.72
C PRO A 106 -17.79 10.11 -6.04
N ALA A 107 -16.77 9.31 -5.71
CA ALA A 107 -16.81 7.87 -5.87
C ALA A 107 -17.47 7.16 -4.67
N ASN A 108 -17.67 7.84 -3.53
CA ASN A 108 -18.27 7.26 -2.35
C ASN A 108 -19.78 7.08 -2.53
N PRO A 109 -20.31 5.84 -2.55
CA PRO A 109 -21.73 5.60 -2.80
C PRO A 109 -22.62 5.90 -1.58
N ASP A 110 -22.03 5.92 -0.38
CA ASP A 110 -22.76 6.09 0.89
C ASP A 110 -21.79 6.58 1.98
N PRO A 111 -21.77 7.89 2.30
CA PRO A 111 -20.88 8.46 3.32
C PRO A 111 -21.39 8.26 4.76
N GLU A 112 -22.66 7.92 4.96
CA GLU A 112 -23.26 7.70 6.30
C GLU A 112 -22.99 6.29 6.83
N ARG A 113 -22.32 5.45 6.04
CA ARG A 113 -22.05 4.06 6.33
C ARG A 113 -20.63 3.85 6.84
N ASP A 114 -20.53 3.11 7.95
CA ASP A 114 -19.28 2.51 8.40
C ASP A 114 -18.83 1.42 7.41
N VAL A 115 -17.57 1.46 6.99
CA VAL A 115 -17.08 0.65 5.87
C VAL A 115 -16.17 -0.48 6.37
N PRO A 116 -16.59 -1.76 6.18
CA PRO A 116 -15.77 -2.91 6.51
C PRO A 116 -14.79 -3.23 5.37
N TRP A 117 -13.87 -4.16 5.65
CA TRP A 117 -13.16 -4.85 4.60
C TRP A 117 -14.15 -5.67 3.76
N GLY A 118 -13.99 -5.71 2.44
CA GLY A 118 -14.80 -6.55 1.58
C GLY A 118 -14.29 -6.66 0.15
N GLN A 119 -14.81 -7.66 -0.57
CA GLN A 119 -14.48 -7.92 -1.97
C GLN A 119 -15.23 -7.00 -2.94
N GLN A 120 -16.30 -6.36 -2.48
CA GLN A 120 -17.12 -5.50 -3.31
C GLN A 120 -16.57 -4.08 -3.30
N SER A 121 -16.72 -3.35 -4.40
CA SER A 121 -16.19 -1.99 -4.53
C SER A 121 -16.82 -0.98 -3.57
N TRP A 122 -17.99 -1.28 -3.01
CA TRP A 122 -18.63 -0.46 -1.97
C TRP A 122 -18.16 -0.77 -0.54
N ASP A 123 -17.44 -1.88 -0.36
CA ASP A 123 -16.56 -2.15 0.80
C ASP A 123 -15.14 -1.73 0.45
N GLU A 124 -14.15 -2.00 1.31
CA GLU A 124 -12.76 -1.60 1.05
C GLU A 124 -11.72 -2.72 1.16
N MET A 125 -10.58 -2.45 0.53
CA MET A 125 -9.34 -3.21 0.66
C MET A 125 -8.16 -2.26 0.86
N PHE A 126 -7.10 -2.73 1.51
CA PHE A 126 -5.83 -2.02 1.64
C PHE A 126 -4.69 -2.93 1.22
N PHE A 127 -4.26 -2.84 -0.03
CA PHE A 127 -3.18 -3.67 -0.56
C PHE A 127 -2.03 -2.80 -1.08
N GLY A 128 -0.93 -2.75 -0.33
CA GLY A 128 0.34 -2.17 -0.76
C GLY A 128 1.30 -3.25 -1.25
N ALA A 129 1.10 -3.77 -2.47
CA ALA A 129 1.94 -4.84 -3.00
C ALA A 129 3.30 -4.32 -3.47
N VAL A 130 4.37 -5.04 -3.11
CA VAL A 130 5.76 -4.68 -3.44
C VAL A 130 6.44 -5.87 -4.12
N ASN A 131 7.10 -5.62 -5.25
CA ASN A 131 7.88 -6.62 -5.98
C ASN A 131 9.37 -6.32 -5.87
N TRP A 132 10.19 -7.37 -5.71
CA TRP A 132 11.65 -7.26 -5.67
C TRP A 132 12.36 -8.50 -6.22
N LYS A 133 13.67 -8.39 -6.40
CA LYS A 133 14.57 -9.51 -6.69
C LYS A 133 15.66 -9.55 -5.62
N TYR A 134 15.88 -10.70 -5.00
CA TYR A 134 17.05 -10.87 -4.13
C TYR A 134 18.33 -10.90 -4.97
N ILE A 135 19.42 -10.36 -4.43
CA ILE A 135 20.69 -10.26 -5.15
C ILE A 135 21.33 -11.64 -5.33
N ASP A 136 21.15 -12.55 -4.36
CA ASP A 136 21.76 -13.88 -4.39
C ASP A 136 20.88 -14.95 -5.07
N GLN A 137 19.98 -14.60 -5.99
CA GLN A 137 19.30 -15.58 -6.87
C GLN A 137 20.21 -16.04 -8.03
N GLY A 138 21.50 -16.29 -7.75
CA GLY A 138 22.33 -17.17 -8.56
C GLY A 138 21.91 -18.60 -8.26
N GLY A 139 21.52 -19.35 -9.29
CA GLY A 139 20.97 -20.70 -9.12
C GLY A 139 21.96 -21.68 -8.48
N ASP A 140 21.43 -22.45 -7.54
CA ASP A 140 21.82 -23.86 -7.37
C ASP A 140 20.82 -24.72 -8.16
#